data_AF-A0A835U9H7-F1
#
_entry.id   AF-A0A835U9H7-F1
#
_cell.length_a   1.000
_cell.length_b   1.000
_cell.length_c   1.000
_cell.angle_alpha   90.00
_cell.angle_beta   90.00
_cell.angle_gamma   90.00
#
_symmetry.space_group_name_H-M   'P 1'
#
loop_
_entity.id
_entity.type
_entity.pdbx_description
1 polymer ?
#
loop_
_entity_poly.entity_id
_entity_poly.type
_entity_poly.pdbx_seq_one_letter_code
_entity_poly.pdbx_strand_id
1 'polypeptide(L)'
;MASTSAPSPSSSSSYYEIPWVEKYRPTKVADVVGNADAVYRLQIIARDGNMPNIILAGPPGTGKTTSILALAHELLGPHCKDAVLELNASDDRGIDVVRNKIKMFAQKKVTLPPGRHKIIILDEADSMTSGAQQALRRTMEIYSNTTRFALACNTSSKIIEPIQSRCALVRFSRLSDQEILSRLLTVVEAEKVISKIFHRLRCIAITLASLHLYGIPQVYSLNDNSMD
;
A
#
# COMPACT_ATOMS: atom_id res chain seq x y z
N MET A 1 -18.79 -33.19 -51.05
CA MET A 1 -18.54 -33.36 -49.61
C MET A 1 -17.05 -33.57 -49.40
N ALA A 2 -16.33 -32.54 -48.97
CA ALA A 2 -15.05 -32.64 -48.27
C ALA A 2 -14.71 -31.21 -47.80
N SER A 3 -14.89 -30.98 -46.50
CA SER A 3 -14.68 -29.72 -45.80
C SER A 3 -13.20 -29.50 -45.52
N THR A 4 -12.61 -28.45 -46.06
CA THR A 4 -11.26 -27.98 -45.73
C THR A 4 -11.37 -26.89 -44.66
N SER A 5 -11.15 -27.24 -43.39
CA SER A 5 -11.07 -26.29 -42.28
C SER A 5 -9.65 -25.73 -42.17
N ALA A 6 -9.51 -24.41 -42.30
CA ALA A 6 -8.29 -23.66 -42.02
C ALA A 6 -7.87 -23.79 -40.52
N PRO A 7 -6.58 -23.68 -40.19
CA PRO A 7 -6.11 -23.72 -38.81
C PRO A 7 -6.46 -22.41 -38.08
N SER A 8 -7.01 -22.54 -36.89
CA SER A 8 -7.28 -21.43 -35.97
C SER A 8 -5.97 -20.86 -35.38
N PRO A 9 -5.83 -19.52 -35.28
CA PRO A 9 -4.67 -18.93 -34.63
C PRO A 9 -4.77 -19.12 -33.11
N SER A 10 -3.72 -19.73 -32.55
CA SER A 10 -3.54 -20.02 -31.13
C SER A 10 -3.08 -18.80 -30.33
N SER A 11 -3.57 -18.75 -29.08
CA SER A 11 -3.03 -18.05 -27.91
C SER A 11 -2.83 -16.53 -27.99
N SER A 12 -3.90 -15.78 -27.74
CA SER A 12 -3.80 -14.43 -27.19
C SER A 12 -3.30 -14.53 -25.74
N SER A 13 -2.02 -14.27 -25.50
CA SER A 13 -1.50 -14.00 -24.16
C SER A 13 -2.23 -12.79 -23.57
N SER A 14 -3.12 -13.04 -22.61
CA SER A 14 -3.82 -12.01 -21.86
C SER A 14 -2.81 -11.20 -21.04
N TYR A 15 -2.37 -10.07 -21.59
CA TYR A 15 -1.69 -9.04 -20.82
C TYR A 15 -2.71 -8.49 -19.82
N TYR A 16 -2.66 -8.97 -18.58
CA TYR A 16 -3.38 -8.35 -17.48
C TYR A 16 -2.81 -6.94 -17.28
N GLU A 17 -3.57 -5.91 -17.66
CA GLU A 17 -3.22 -4.53 -17.36
C GLU A 17 -3.22 -4.35 -15.84
N ILE A 18 -2.05 -4.00 -15.30
CA ILE A 18 -1.87 -3.76 -13.86
C ILE A 18 -2.68 -2.51 -13.48
N PRO A 19 -3.54 -2.58 -12.45
CA PRO A 19 -4.29 -1.41 -11.96
C PRO A 19 -3.36 -0.24 -11.64
N TRP A 20 -3.80 1.00 -11.92
CA TRP A 20 -2.98 2.20 -11.69
C TRP A 20 -2.55 2.36 -10.23
N VAL A 21 -3.37 1.86 -9.29
CA VAL A 21 -3.06 1.87 -7.85
C VAL A 21 -1.76 1.10 -7.56
N GLU A 22 -1.52 -0.02 -8.23
CA GLU A 22 -0.29 -0.80 -8.09
C GLU A 22 0.83 -0.24 -8.98
N LYS A 23 0.50 0.16 -10.21
CA LYS A 23 1.47 0.71 -11.17
C LYS A 23 2.16 1.97 -10.63
N TYR A 24 1.42 2.82 -9.94
CA TYR A 24 1.90 4.07 -9.36
C TYR A 24 2.11 3.97 -7.84
N ARG A 25 2.20 2.76 -7.28
CA ARG A 25 2.52 2.59 -5.86
C ARG A 25 3.93 3.19 -5.59
N PRO A 26 4.05 4.17 -4.67
CA PRO A 26 5.34 4.73 -4.27
C PRO A 26 6.34 3.64 -3.88
N THR A 27 7.55 3.71 -4.44
CA THR A 27 8.65 2.78 -4.13
C THR A 27 9.65 3.38 -3.15
N LYS A 28 9.68 4.70 -3.03
CA LYS A 28 10.51 5.46 -2.07
C LYS A 28 9.65 6.13 -1.04
N VAL A 29 10.19 6.28 0.17
CA VAL A 29 9.47 6.97 1.27
C VAL A 29 9.21 8.44 0.90
N ALA A 30 10.09 9.06 0.12
CA ALA A 30 9.93 10.44 -0.37
C ALA A 30 8.75 10.64 -1.34
N ASP A 31 8.32 9.59 -2.03
CA ASP A 31 7.22 9.65 -3.01
C ASP A 31 5.84 9.48 -2.34
N VAL A 32 5.81 9.17 -1.03
CA VAL A 32 4.59 9.07 -0.25
C VAL A 32 4.05 10.47 0.01
N VAL A 33 2.82 10.70 -0.42
CA VAL A 33 2.16 12.00 -0.26
C VAL A 33 1.44 12.07 1.08
N GLY A 34 1.63 13.21 1.76
CA GLY A 34 0.99 13.60 3.01
C GLY A 34 1.62 13.00 4.27
N ASN A 35 1.10 13.41 5.42
CA ASN A 35 1.67 13.09 6.74
C ASN A 35 3.18 13.42 6.82
N ALA A 36 3.55 14.67 6.49
CA ALA A 36 4.95 15.10 6.38
C ALA A 36 5.83 14.71 7.57
N ASP A 37 5.32 14.85 8.80
CA ASP A 37 6.05 14.45 10.02
C ASP A 37 6.32 12.94 10.09
N ALA A 38 5.35 12.13 9.70
CA ALA A 38 5.49 10.67 9.69
C ALA A 38 6.49 10.25 8.61
N VAL A 39 6.33 10.79 7.40
CA VAL A 39 7.23 10.53 6.27
C VAL A 39 8.65 10.95 6.60
N TYR A 40 8.84 12.12 7.22
CA TYR A 40 10.16 12.60 7.66
C TYR A 40 10.83 11.65 8.65
N ARG A 41 10.09 11.15 9.64
CA ARG A 41 10.61 10.14 10.59
C ARG A 41 11.02 8.85 9.89
N LEU A 42 10.21 8.38 8.94
CA LEU A 42 10.53 7.18 8.16
C LEU A 42 11.78 7.38 7.29
N GLN A 43 11.97 8.58 6.72
CA GLN A 43 13.17 8.92 5.95
C GLN A 43 14.44 8.90 6.81
N ILE A 44 14.39 9.41 8.04
CA ILE A 44 15.53 9.33 8.97
C ILE A 44 15.87 7.87 9.24
N ILE A 45 14.87 7.05 9.53
CA ILE A 45 15.05 5.61 9.78
C ILE A 45 15.66 4.90 8.56
N ALA A 46 15.23 5.25 7.35
CA ALA A 46 15.76 4.71 6.11
C ALA A 46 17.26 5.02 5.93
N ARG A 47 17.69 6.23 6.32
CA ARG A 47 19.09 6.68 6.24
C ARG A 47 19.98 6.03 7.31
N ASP A 48 19.50 5.98 8.55
CA ASP A 48 20.27 5.45 9.68
C ASP A 48 20.38 3.92 9.64
N GLY A 49 19.45 3.24 8.95
CA GLY A 49 19.47 1.78 8.74
C GLY A 49 19.02 0.96 9.96
N ASN A 50 18.99 1.55 11.15
CA ASN A 50 18.54 0.90 12.38
C ASN A 50 17.04 1.11 12.64
N MET A 51 16.20 0.38 11.90
CA MET A 51 14.74 0.50 12.01
C MET A 51 14.19 -0.13 13.29
N PRO A 52 13.66 0.62 14.28
CA PRO A 52 12.99 0.02 15.44
C PRO A 52 11.73 -0.75 15.01
N ASN A 53 11.10 -1.48 15.93
CA ASN A 53 9.75 -1.97 15.63
C ASN A 53 8.82 -0.76 15.49
N ILE A 54 7.97 -0.74 14.47
CA ILE A 54 7.09 0.39 14.18
C ILE A 54 5.62 -0.06 14.11
N ILE A 55 4.72 0.80 14.58
CA ILE A 55 3.28 0.67 14.37
C ILE A 55 2.82 1.90 13.62
N LEU A 56 2.18 1.68 12.47
CA LEU A 56 1.56 2.72 11.66
C LEU A 56 0.04 2.63 11.85
N ALA A 57 -0.51 3.62 12.52
CA ALA A 57 -1.92 3.67 12.89
C ALA A 57 -2.61 4.85 12.21
N GLY A 58 -3.74 4.62 11.54
CA GLY A 58 -4.49 5.68 10.88
C GLY A 58 -5.63 5.16 10.00
N PRO A 59 -6.48 6.03 9.46
CA PRO A 59 -7.60 5.60 8.63
C PRO A 59 -7.14 4.84 7.38
N PRO A 60 -8.00 4.00 6.77
CA PRO A 60 -7.70 3.32 5.53
C PRO A 60 -7.43 4.31 4.39
N GLY A 61 -6.63 3.91 3.40
CA GLY A 61 -6.30 4.76 2.25
C GLY A 61 -5.29 5.89 2.51
N THR A 62 -4.66 5.94 3.69
CA THR A 62 -3.64 6.95 4.03
C THR A 62 -2.21 6.56 3.64
N GLY A 63 -2.02 5.42 2.99
CA GLY A 63 -0.70 4.97 2.53
C GLY A 63 0.17 4.28 3.58
N LYS A 64 -0.42 3.72 4.65
CA LYS A 64 0.32 2.97 5.70
C LYS A 64 1.14 1.82 5.13
N THR A 65 0.49 0.87 4.46
CA THR A 65 1.12 -0.32 3.86
C THR A 65 2.16 0.09 2.83
N THR A 66 1.82 1.05 1.97
CA THR A 66 2.71 1.65 0.99
C THR A 66 3.98 2.25 1.63
N SER A 67 3.83 2.96 2.75
CA SER A 67 4.97 3.58 3.45
C SER A 67 5.90 2.54 4.05
N ILE A 68 5.37 1.44 4.61
CA ILE A 68 6.20 0.34 5.13
C ILE A 68 6.96 -0.34 4.00
N LEU A 69 6.26 -0.65 2.91
CA LEU A 69 6.86 -1.32 1.76
C LEU A 69 7.96 -0.45 1.15
N ALA A 70 7.70 0.85 0.97
CA ALA A 70 8.70 1.80 0.50
C ALA A 70 9.92 1.87 1.43
N LEU A 71 9.69 1.93 2.75
CA LEU A 71 10.76 1.89 3.75
C LEU A 71 11.58 0.60 3.65
N ALA A 72 10.91 -0.55 3.53
CA ALA A 72 11.57 -1.86 3.44
C ALA A 72 12.40 -1.97 2.15
N HIS A 73 11.89 -1.46 1.03
CA HIS A 73 12.62 -1.35 -0.23
C HIS A 73 13.84 -0.44 -0.12
N GLU A 74 13.73 0.70 0.55
CA GLU A 74 14.84 1.64 0.72
C GLU A 74 15.94 1.07 1.65
N LEU A 75 15.53 0.38 2.73
CA LEU A 75 16.45 -0.25 3.67
C LEU A 75 17.16 -1.47 3.07
N LEU A 76 16.44 -2.38 2.41
CA LEU A 76 16.97 -3.69 2.02
C LEU A 76 17.38 -3.76 0.55
N GLY A 77 16.90 -2.83 -0.28
CA GLY A 77 17.20 -2.75 -1.71
C GLY A 77 16.96 -4.09 -2.42
N PRO A 78 18.00 -4.68 -3.06
CA PRO A 78 17.86 -5.93 -3.81
C PRO A 78 17.49 -7.13 -2.93
N HIS A 79 17.78 -7.09 -1.63
CA HIS A 79 17.49 -8.17 -0.68
C HIS A 79 16.06 -8.16 -0.14
N CYS A 80 15.20 -7.24 -0.62
CA CYS A 80 13.82 -7.13 -0.16
C CYS A 80 13.06 -8.46 -0.26
N LYS A 81 13.22 -9.21 -1.36
CA LYS A 81 12.53 -10.50 -1.57
C LYS A 81 12.88 -11.58 -0.53
N ASP A 82 14.11 -11.57 -0.01
CA ASP A 82 14.59 -12.60 0.92
C ASP A 82 14.45 -12.20 2.38
N ALA A 83 14.47 -10.90 2.65
CA ALA A 83 14.54 -10.31 3.99
C ALA A 83 13.25 -9.58 4.41
N VAL A 84 12.25 -9.47 3.54
CA VAL A 84 10.90 -8.98 3.87
C VAL A 84 9.90 -10.13 3.81
N LEU A 85 9.07 -10.23 4.85
CA LEU A 85 7.89 -11.08 4.86
C LEU A 85 6.67 -10.20 5.05
N GLU A 86 5.80 -10.15 4.04
CA GLU A 86 4.49 -9.51 4.13
C GLU A 86 3.42 -10.55 4.47
N LEU A 87 2.61 -10.26 5.47
CA LEU A 87 1.43 -11.06 5.83
C LEU A 87 0.24 -10.11 5.99
N ASN A 88 -0.84 -10.43 5.29
CA ASN A 88 -2.14 -9.80 5.55
C ASN A 88 -2.86 -10.59 6.65
N ALA A 89 -3.07 -9.96 7.81
CA ALA A 89 -3.63 -10.63 8.98
C ALA A 89 -5.11 -11.01 8.82
N SER A 90 -5.85 -10.41 7.87
CA SER A 90 -7.26 -10.74 7.63
C SER A 90 -7.46 -12.01 6.78
N ASP A 91 -6.50 -12.36 5.95
CA ASP A 91 -6.56 -13.54 5.06
C ASP A 91 -6.01 -14.80 5.75
N ASP A 92 -4.85 -14.68 6.42
CA ASP A 92 -4.20 -15.78 7.12
C ASP A 92 -4.72 -15.94 8.57
N ARG A 93 -6.04 -16.11 8.75
CA ARG A 93 -6.72 -16.08 10.08
C ARG A 93 -6.31 -17.18 11.07
N GLY A 94 -5.54 -18.17 10.65
CA GLY A 94 -5.06 -19.23 11.52
C GLY A 94 -3.99 -18.72 12.49
N ILE A 95 -4.27 -18.71 13.80
CA ILE A 95 -3.30 -18.35 14.86
C ILE A 95 -1.99 -19.13 14.67
N ASP A 96 -2.09 -20.42 14.35
CA ASP A 96 -0.95 -21.30 14.15
C ASP A 96 -0.20 -21.02 12.85
N VAL A 97 -0.91 -20.62 11.79
CA VAL A 97 -0.30 -20.31 10.49
C VAL A 97 0.57 -19.06 10.60
N VAL A 98 0.04 -17.99 11.19
CA VAL A 98 0.78 -16.74 11.42
C VAL A 98 1.97 -16.99 12.34
N ARG A 99 1.75 -17.70 13.45
CA ARG A 99 2.82 -18.03 14.41
C ARG A 99 3.95 -18.83 13.75
N ASN A 100 3.62 -19.86 12.99
CA ASN A 100 4.62 -20.73 12.37
C ASN A 100 5.35 -20.02 11.22
N LYS A 101 4.65 -19.30 10.33
CA LYS A 101 5.28 -18.52 9.25
C LYS A 101 6.26 -17.49 9.80
N ILE A 102 5.82 -16.69 10.79
CA ILE A 102 6.66 -15.66 11.42
C ILE A 102 7.86 -16.31 12.11
N LYS A 103 7.66 -17.40 12.86
CA LYS A 103 8.76 -18.10 13.56
C LYS A 103 9.77 -18.67 12.57
N MET A 104 9.33 -19.33 11.50
CA MET A 104 10.21 -19.89 10.48
C MET A 104 11.04 -18.79 9.78
N PHE A 105 10.40 -17.66 9.44
CA PHE A 105 11.09 -16.54 8.83
C PHE A 105 12.07 -15.84 9.78
N ALA A 106 11.70 -15.69 11.05
CA ALA A 106 12.58 -15.15 12.08
C ALA A 106 13.81 -16.05 12.31
N GLN A 107 13.67 -17.37 12.14
CA GLN A 107 14.78 -18.33 12.22
C GLN A 107 15.63 -18.43 10.94
N LYS A 108 15.08 -18.10 9.76
CA LYS A 108 15.82 -18.09 8.49
C LYS A 108 17.04 -17.19 8.59
N LYS A 109 18.24 -17.72 8.38
CA LYS A 109 19.47 -16.92 8.30
C LYS A 109 19.54 -16.26 6.93
N VAL A 110 19.60 -14.94 6.91
CA VAL A 110 19.77 -14.13 5.69
C VAL A 110 20.99 -13.24 5.92
N THR A 111 21.93 -13.26 4.99
CA THR A 111 23.11 -12.39 5.01
C THR A 111 22.69 -10.99 4.56
N LEU A 112 22.65 -10.06 5.51
CA LEU A 112 22.35 -8.65 5.27
C LEU A 112 23.58 -7.78 5.56
N PRO A 113 23.69 -6.60 4.93
CA PRO A 113 24.72 -5.62 5.29
C PRO A 113 24.70 -5.27 6.78
N PRO A 114 25.84 -4.86 7.36
CA PRO A 114 25.91 -4.49 8.77
C PRO A 114 24.89 -3.40 9.11
N GLY A 115 24.19 -3.57 10.24
CA GLY A 115 23.14 -2.66 10.71
C GLY A 115 21.74 -2.94 10.14
N ARG A 116 21.60 -3.80 9.12
CA ARG A 116 20.30 -4.14 8.53
C ARG A 116 19.72 -5.41 9.11
N HIS A 117 18.40 -5.40 9.27
CA HIS A 117 17.64 -6.47 9.89
C HIS A 117 16.56 -6.96 8.93
N LYS A 118 16.10 -8.20 9.12
CA LYS A 118 14.91 -8.70 8.41
C LYS A 118 13.69 -7.91 8.87
N ILE A 119 12.72 -7.74 7.98
CA ILE A 119 11.50 -6.98 8.25
C ILE A 119 10.31 -7.91 8.08
N ILE A 120 9.45 -7.95 9.09
CA ILE A 120 8.15 -8.61 8.99
C ILE A 120 7.08 -7.52 8.99
N ILE A 121 6.32 -7.47 7.91
CA ILE A 121 5.21 -6.54 7.69
C ILE A 121 3.92 -7.28 7.98
N LEU A 122 3.18 -6.77 8.95
CA LEU A 122 1.85 -7.27 9.30
C LEU A 122 0.83 -6.20 8.92
N ASP A 123 0.11 -6.42 7.82
CA ASP A 123 -1.00 -5.55 7.45
C ASP A 123 -2.27 -5.96 8.19
N GLU A 124 -3.13 -4.98 8.45
CA GLU A 124 -4.37 -5.13 9.22
C GLU A 124 -4.15 -5.83 10.58
N ALA A 125 -3.08 -5.46 11.29
CA ALA A 125 -2.72 -6.09 12.56
C ALA A 125 -3.80 -5.98 13.65
N ASP A 126 -4.75 -5.04 13.49
CA ASP A 126 -5.91 -4.92 14.37
C ASP A 126 -6.99 -6.00 14.15
N SER A 127 -6.89 -6.78 13.09
CA SER A 127 -7.70 -7.97 12.83
C SER A 127 -7.17 -9.23 13.53
N MET A 128 -5.96 -9.18 14.12
CA MET A 128 -5.38 -10.32 14.83
C MET A 128 -6.06 -10.57 16.18
N THR A 129 -6.29 -11.85 16.50
CA THR A 129 -6.78 -12.25 17.83
C THR A 129 -5.75 -11.92 18.91
N SER A 130 -6.22 -11.69 20.15
CA SER A 130 -5.35 -11.42 21.30
C SER A 130 -4.33 -12.53 21.54
N GLY A 131 -4.71 -13.80 21.34
CA GLY A 131 -3.81 -14.95 21.43
C GLY A 131 -2.67 -14.92 20.41
N ALA A 132 -2.96 -14.53 19.16
CA ALA A 132 -1.94 -14.36 18.14
C ALA A 132 -0.99 -13.20 18.46
N GLN A 133 -1.52 -12.08 18.97
CA GLN A 133 -0.70 -10.94 19.40
C GLN A 133 0.23 -11.33 20.57
N GLN A 134 -0.22 -12.13 21.53
CA GLN A 134 0.64 -12.61 22.61
C GLN A 134 1.77 -13.52 22.11
N ALA A 135 1.49 -14.38 21.13
CA ALA A 135 2.52 -15.21 20.49
C ALA A 135 3.53 -14.35 19.69
N LEU A 136 3.03 -13.32 18.99
CA LEU A 136 3.85 -12.36 18.27
C LEU A 136 4.81 -11.63 19.22
N ARG A 137 4.30 -11.11 20.34
CA ARG A 137 5.10 -10.42 21.36
C ARG A 137 6.33 -11.24 21.78
N ARG A 138 6.16 -12.53 22.09
CA ARG A 138 7.29 -13.41 22.47
C ARG A 138 8.31 -13.54 21.34
N THR A 139 7.84 -13.60 20.09
CA THR A 139 8.70 -13.70 18.90
C THR A 139 9.48 -12.40 18.68
N MET A 140 8.84 -11.24 18.91
CA MET A 140 9.49 -9.93 18.85
C MET A 140 10.62 -9.79 19.88
N GLU A 141 10.42 -10.30 21.09
CA GLU A 141 11.45 -10.27 22.15
C GLU A 141 12.65 -11.17 21.78
N ILE A 142 12.40 -12.43 21.40
CA ILE A 142 13.45 -13.43 21.12
C ILE A 142 14.32 -13.03 19.91
N TYR A 143 13.71 -12.49 18.84
CA TYR A 143 14.41 -12.24 17.58
C TYR A 143 14.71 -10.76 17.30
N SER A 144 14.59 -9.88 18.31
CA SER A 144 14.82 -8.43 18.22
C SER A 144 16.16 -8.02 17.58
N ASN A 145 17.21 -8.82 17.79
CA ASN A 145 18.55 -8.57 17.23
C ASN A 145 18.68 -8.90 15.74
N THR A 146 17.74 -9.65 15.16
CA THR A 146 17.85 -10.14 13.77
C THR A 146 16.67 -9.71 12.89
N THR A 147 15.53 -9.45 13.51
CA THR A 147 14.24 -9.24 12.85
C THR A 147 13.52 -8.07 13.52
N ARG A 148 13.00 -7.17 12.69
CA ARG A 148 12.22 -5.99 13.09
C ARG A 148 10.80 -6.13 12.53
N PHE A 149 9.85 -5.57 13.25
CA PHE A 149 8.43 -5.69 12.94
C PHE A 149 7.84 -4.34 12.55
N ALA A 150 7.06 -4.33 11.47
CA ALA A 150 6.30 -3.18 11.03
C ALA A 150 4.82 -3.58 10.96
N LEU A 151 4.00 -2.98 11.82
CA LEU A 151 2.58 -3.29 11.92
C LEU A 151 1.78 -2.13 11.31
N ALA A 152 0.93 -2.41 10.35
CA ALA A 152 -0.08 -1.46 9.88
C ALA A 152 -1.42 -1.80 10.53
N CYS A 153 -2.09 -0.80 11.10
CA CYS A 153 -3.42 -0.98 11.68
C CYS A 153 -4.28 0.26 11.48
N ASN A 154 -5.59 0.07 11.53
CA ASN A 154 -6.52 1.21 11.48
C ASN A 154 -6.62 1.90 12.83
N THR A 155 -6.73 1.10 13.89
CA THR A 155 -6.87 1.60 15.27
C THR A 155 -5.81 0.98 16.16
N SER A 156 -4.94 1.81 16.74
CA SER A 156 -3.86 1.33 17.62
C SER A 156 -4.39 0.71 18.92
N SER A 157 -5.59 1.07 19.38
CA SER A 157 -6.17 0.54 20.63
C SER A 157 -6.48 -0.97 20.59
N LYS A 158 -6.62 -1.56 19.40
CA LYS A 158 -6.83 -3.01 19.23
C LYS A 158 -5.53 -3.82 19.36
N ILE A 159 -4.37 -3.16 19.35
CA ILE A 159 -3.09 -3.79 19.58
C ILE A 159 -2.84 -3.84 21.10
N ILE A 160 -2.38 -4.98 21.62
CA ILE A 160 -2.07 -5.12 23.05
C ILE A 160 -0.94 -4.17 23.48
N GLU A 161 -1.06 -3.59 24.67
CA GLU A 161 -0.07 -2.66 25.25
C GLU A 161 1.38 -3.23 25.27
N PRO A 162 1.62 -4.53 25.54
CA PRO A 162 2.98 -5.09 25.49
C PRO A 162 3.67 -4.97 24.13
N ILE A 163 2.92 -4.97 23.02
CA ILE A 163 3.48 -4.72 21.69
C ILE A 163 3.66 -3.22 21.50
N GLN A 164 2.67 -2.40 21.85
CA GLN A 164 2.74 -0.95 21.68
C GLN A 164 3.95 -0.34 22.40
N SER A 165 4.22 -0.76 23.63
CA SER A 165 5.36 -0.29 24.43
C SER A 165 6.74 -0.62 23.84
N ARG A 166 6.82 -1.57 22.89
CA ARG A 166 8.06 -1.99 22.22
C ARG A 166 8.19 -1.46 20.80
N CYS A 167 7.21 -0.67 20.35
CA CYS A 167 7.15 -0.14 19.00
C CYS A 167 7.07 1.39 19.01
N ALA A 168 7.74 2.02 18.05
CA ALA A 168 7.52 3.42 17.74
C ALA A 168 6.16 3.58 17.05
N LEU A 169 5.23 4.28 17.69
CA LEU A 169 3.92 4.57 17.14
C LEU A 169 4.00 5.79 16.22
N VAL A 170 3.69 5.59 14.94
CA VAL A 170 3.59 6.63 13.92
C VAL A 170 2.12 6.76 13.53
N ARG A 171 1.55 7.94 13.75
CA ARG A 171 0.14 8.22 13.46
C ARG A 171 0.00 8.81 12.07
N PHE A 172 -0.90 8.24 11.29
CA PHE A 172 -1.30 8.69 9.97
C PHE A 172 -2.68 9.35 10.06
N SER A 173 -2.79 10.51 9.45
CA SER A 173 -4.01 11.29 9.30
C SER A 173 -4.54 11.16 7.87
N ARG A 174 -5.80 11.54 7.67
CA ARG A 174 -6.38 11.64 6.33
C ARG A 174 -5.59 12.66 5.52
N LEU A 175 -5.43 12.36 4.23
CA LEU A 175 -4.82 13.26 3.27
C LEU A 175 -5.77 14.42 2.98
N SER A 176 -5.21 15.61 2.80
CA SER A 176 -5.94 16.77 2.31
C SER A 176 -6.24 16.65 0.82
N ASP A 177 -7.30 17.33 0.35
CA ASP A 177 -7.66 17.33 -1.06
C ASP A 177 -6.53 17.85 -1.96
N GLN A 178 -5.73 18.79 -1.45
CA GLN A 178 -4.57 19.34 -2.16
C GLN A 178 -3.47 18.27 -2.37
N GLU A 179 -3.19 17.47 -1.35
CA GLU A 179 -2.24 16.36 -1.40
C GLU A 179 -2.71 15.28 -2.39
N ILE A 180 -3.99 14.92 -2.34
CA ILE A 180 -4.59 13.94 -3.26
C ILE A 180 -4.52 14.46 -4.71
N LEU A 181 -4.88 15.72 -4.92
CA LEU A 181 -4.84 16.35 -6.24
C LEU A 181 -3.42 16.38 -6.80
N SER A 182 -2.42 16.74 -5.98
CA SER A 182 -1.01 16.74 -6.37
C SER A 182 -0.59 15.35 -6.89
N ARG A 183 -0.94 14.28 -6.15
CA ARG A 183 -0.62 12.91 -6.59
C ARG A 183 -1.33 12.53 -7.88
N LEU A 184 -2.60 12.92 -8.02
CA LEU A 184 -3.41 12.63 -9.20
C LEU A 184 -2.86 13.32 -10.44
N LEU A 185 -2.41 14.57 -10.33
CA LEU A 185 -1.74 15.30 -11.42
C LEU A 185 -0.48 14.57 -11.90
N THR A 186 0.36 14.07 -10.99
CA THR A 186 1.55 13.28 -11.36
C THR A 186 1.19 12.03 -12.17
N VAL A 187 0.12 11.33 -11.78
CA VAL A 187 -0.36 10.13 -12.50
C VAL A 187 -0.93 10.49 -13.88
N VAL A 188 -1.70 11.59 -13.97
CA VAL A 188 -2.28 12.08 -15.22
C VAL A 188 -1.22 12.52 -16.22
N GLU A 189 -0.15 13.18 -15.74
CA GLU A 189 1.02 13.54 -16.55
C GLU A 189 1.78 12.30 -17.04
N ALA A 190 2.02 11.33 -16.15
CA ALA A 190 2.75 10.10 -16.49
C ALA A 190 2.03 9.22 -17.51
N GLU A 191 0.70 9.07 -17.40
CA GLU A 191 -0.11 8.35 -18.39
C GLU A 191 -0.37 9.18 -19.67
N LYS A 192 0.10 10.44 -19.73
CA LYS A 192 -0.22 11.40 -20.80
C LYS A 192 -1.72 11.50 -21.07
N VAL A 193 -2.52 11.26 -20.03
CA VAL A 193 -3.98 11.17 -20.13
C VAL A 193 -4.58 12.51 -20.52
N ILE A 194 -3.86 13.62 -20.33
CA ILE A 194 -4.23 14.94 -20.84
C ILE A 194 -4.58 14.87 -22.34
N SER A 195 -3.92 14.06 -23.17
CA SER A 195 -4.31 13.91 -24.59
C SER A 195 -5.66 13.21 -24.79
N LYS A 196 -5.99 12.19 -23.97
CA LYS A 196 -7.26 11.44 -24.05
C LYS A 196 -8.42 12.15 -23.33
N ILE A 197 -8.12 12.82 -22.22
CA ILE A 197 -9.06 13.60 -21.42
C ILE A 197 -9.34 14.96 -22.05
N PHE A 198 -8.38 15.64 -22.70
CA PHE A 198 -8.70 16.89 -23.44
C PHE A 198 -9.78 16.66 -24.48
N HIS A 199 -9.79 15.51 -25.16
CA HIS A 199 -10.84 15.19 -26.13
C HIS A 199 -12.22 15.01 -25.47
N ARG A 200 -12.30 14.57 -24.20
CA ARG A 200 -13.57 14.42 -23.45
C ARG A 200 -13.97 15.66 -22.63
N LEU A 201 -13.01 16.37 -22.04
CA LEU A 201 -13.26 17.60 -21.27
C LEU A 201 -13.56 18.80 -22.16
N ARG A 202 -13.13 18.81 -23.43
CA ARG A 202 -13.55 19.87 -24.37
C ARG A 202 -15.06 19.84 -24.63
N CYS A 203 -15.72 18.68 -24.57
CA CYS A 203 -17.18 18.58 -24.61
C CYS A 203 -17.84 19.11 -23.32
N ILE A 204 -17.23 18.93 -22.15
CA ILE A 204 -17.81 19.38 -20.88
C ILE A 204 -17.56 20.89 -20.64
N ALA A 205 -16.37 21.40 -20.97
CA ALA A 205 -16.01 22.80 -20.80
C ALA A 205 -16.72 23.75 -21.78
N ILE A 206 -17.00 23.31 -23.02
CA ILE A 206 -17.81 24.10 -23.96
C ILE A 206 -19.28 24.17 -23.50
N THR A 207 -19.77 23.15 -22.80
CA THR A 207 -21.14 23.14 -22.25
C THR A 207 -21.23 24.05 -21.02
N LEU A 208 -20.22 24.07 -20.13
CA LEU A 208 -20.22 24.93 -18.94
C LEU A 208 -19.96 26.41 -19.24
N ALA A 209 -19.21 26.74 -20.29
CA ALA A 209 -19.02 28.14 -20.71
C ALA A 209 -20.27 28.76 -21.37
N SER A 210 -21.22 27.94 -21.83
CA SER A 210 -22.51 28.41 -22.37
C SER A 210 -23.59 28.58 -21.30
N LEU A 211 -23.39 28.04 -20.09
CA LEU A 211 -24.38 27.99 -19.01
C LEU A 211 -24.19 29.07 -17.93
N HIS A 212 -23.17 29.93 -18.04
CA HIS A 212 -22.98 31.07 -17.13
C HIS A 212 -23.57 32.39 -17.65
N LEU A 213 -24.22 32.38 -18.82
CA LEU A 213 -24.97 33.52 -19.37
C LEU A 213 -26.48 33.46 -19.13
N TYR A 214 -27.00 32.33 -18.60
CA TYR A 214 -28.41 32.19 -18.24
C TYR A 214 -28.54 31.47 -16.90
N GLY A 215 -29.06 32.17 -15.89
CA GLY A 215 -29.19 31.69 -14.51
C GLY A 215 -29.93 30.35 -14.36
N ILE A 216 -29.41 29.58 -13.39
CA ILE A 216 -29.87 28.33 -12.75
C ILE A 216 -31.41 28.39 -12.47
N PRO A 217 -32.23 27.29 -12.51
CA PRO A 217 -32.00 26.10 -11.68
C PRO A 217 -32.51 24.70 -12.12
N GLN A 218 -31.93 23.69 -11.44
CA GLN A 218 -32.39 22.30 -11.25
C GLN A 218 -32.21 21.34 -12.45
N VAL A 219 -31.98 20.02 -12.34
CA VAL A 219 -31.74 19.03 -11.27
C VAL A 219 -31.29 17.75 -12.01
N TYR A 220 -30.43 16.95 -11.39
CA TYR A 220 -30.22 15.50 -11.53
C TYR A 220 -30.82 14.74 -12.74
N SER A 221 -29.97 14.01 -13.46
CA SER A 221 -30.00 12.52 -13.49
C SER A 221 -28.90 11.98 -14.41
N LEU A 222 -27.88 11.38 -13.80
CA LEU A 222 -27.11 10.32 -14.45
C LEU A 222 -28.00 9.09 -14.42
N ASN A 223 -28.56 8.69 -15.57
CA ASN A 223 -28.98 7.33 -15.80
C ASN A 223 -28.68 7.00 -17.27
N ASP A 224 -27.51 6.42 -17.48
CA ASP A 224 -27.29 5.45 -18.55
C ASP A 224 -28.26 4.29 -18.33
N ASN A 225 -29.15 4.03 -19.29
CA ASN A 225 -29.52 2.65 -19.63
C ASN A 225 -30.24 2.59 -20.99
N SER A 226 -29.68 1.71 -21.84
CA SER A 226 -30.29 0.95 -22.94
C SER A 226 -30.86 1.70 -24.15
N MET A 227 -30.02 1.86 -25.18
CA MET A 227 -30.40 1.47 -26.54
C MET A 227 -29.96 0.02 -26.73
N ASP A 228 -30.89 -0.90 -26.48
CA ASP A 228 -31.32 -1.99 -27.38
C ASP A 228 -32.64 -2.56 -26.82
#